data_AF-A0AB39N304-F1
#
_entry.id   AF-A0AB39N304-F1
#
_cell.length_a   1.000
_cell.length_b   1.000
_cell.length_c   1.000
_cell.angle_alpha   90.00
_cell.angle_beta   90.00
_cell.angle_gamma   90.00
#
_symmetry.space_group_name_H-M   'P 1'
#
loop_
_entity.id
_entity.type
_entity.pdbx_description
1 polymer ?
#
loop_
_entity_poly.entity_id
_entity_poly.type
_entity_poly.pdbx_seq_one_letter_code
_entity_poly.pdbx_strand_id
1 'polypeptide(L)'
;MRIDPIEFLVTYLESIPDIPDGSVLGDLNNHVTGETAVYLEHMGGFRVVRDAMDRIDVEYAAYSMDRKESVDLALLVREKFLEDLPDTAVGGALVLDVEEIDSPKYDPDDSSREHVYCGQVAVFYTAV
;
A
#
# COMPACT_ATOMS: atom_id res chain seq x y z
N MET A 1 13.89 7.27 -9.87
CA MET A 1 13.46 5.99 -9.27
C MET A 1 14.43 4.87 -9.64
N ARG A 2 15.27 4.44 -8.70
CA ARG A 2 16.19 3.28 -8.83
C ARG A 2 15.83 2.13 -7.88
N ILE A 3 14.85 2.36 -7.01
CA ILE A 3 14.31 1.43 -6.04
C ILE A 3 12.87 1.17 -6.48
N ASP A 4 12.47 -0.10 -6.47
CA ASP A 4 11.07 -0.48 -6.64
C ASP A 4 10.30 -0.06 -5.38
N PRO A 5 9.36 0.90 -5.47
CA PRO A 5 8.66 1.35 -4.30
C PRO A 5 7.70 0.30 -3.73
N ILE A 6 7.19 -0.61 -4.56
CA ILE A 6 6.27 -1.64 -4.10
C ILE A 6 7.00 -2.61 -3.17
N GLU A 7 8.24 -2.99 -3.50
CA GLU A 7 9.04 -3.92 -2.69
C GLU A 7 9.25 -3.42 -1.26
N PHE A 8 9.63 -2.14 -1.07
CA PHE A 8 9.83 -1.62 0.29
C PHE A 8 8.51 -1.37 1.02
N LEU A 9 7.43 -1.01 0.32
CA LEU A 9 6.11 -0.82 0.94
C LEU A 9 5.51 -2.16 1.40
N VAL A 10 5.68 -3.23 0.62
CA VAL A 10 5.35 -4.59 1.04
C VAL A 10 6.14 -4.96 2.28
N THR A 11 7.47 -4.79 2.23
CA THR A 11 8.36 -5.07 3.37
C THR A 11 7.93 -4.31 4.64
N TYR A 12 7.52 -3.05 4.48
CA TYR A 12 7.02 -2.24 5.59
C TYR A 12 5.71 -2.79 6.16
N LEU A 13 4.70 -3.03 5.34
CA LEU A 13 3.39 -3.51 5.81
C LEU A 13 3.49 -4.92 6.42
N GLU A 14 4.32 -5.80 5.88
CA GLU A 14 4.59 -7.13 6.45
C GLU A 14 5.24 -7.06 7.85
N SER A 15 5.88 -5.93 8.20
CA SER A 15 6.46 -5.74 9.53
C SER A 15 5.44 -5.33 10.60
N ILE A 16 4.20 -5.04 10.21
CA ILE A 16 3.15 -4.52 11.09
C ILE A 16 2.40 -5.69 11.73
N PRO A 17 2.45 -5.88 13.06
CA PRO A 17 1.88 -7.06 13.72
C PRO A 17 0.36 -7.24 13.57
N ASP A 18 -0.36 -6.16 13.29
CA ASP A 18 -1.83 -6.17 13.13
C ASP A 18 -2.27 -6.49 11.69
N ILE A 19 -1.33 -6.57 10.75
CA ILE A 19 -1.58 -7.02 9.37
C ILE A 19 -1.32 -8.53 9.31
N PRO A 20 -2.25 -9.35 8.78
CA PRO A 20 -2.06 -10.80 8.74
C PRO A 20 -0.80 -11.23 7.97
N ASP A 21 -0.02 -12.14 8.54
CA ASP A 21 1.20 -12.66 7.92
C ASP A 21 0.93 -13.20 6.50
N GLY A 22 1.72 -12.74 5.52
CA GLY A 22 1.60 -13.17 4.13
C GLY A 22 0.41 -12.60 3.36
N SER A 23 -0.39 -11.70 3.96
CA SER A 23 -1.53 -11.06 3.29
C SER A 23 -1.13 -9.90 2.37
N VAL A 24 0.06 -9.32 2.52
CA VAL A 24 0.50 -8.17 1.71
C VAL A 24 1.15 -8.65 0.42
N LEU A 25 0.61 -8.22 -0.71
CA LEU A 25 1.01 -8.65 -2.03
C LEU A 25 1.42 -7.43 -2.89
N GLY A 26 2.60 -7.51 -3.53
CA GLY A 26 3.04 -6.52 -4.53
C GLY A 26 2.51 -6.79 -5.94
N ASP A 27 1.94 -7.96 -6.17
CA ASP A 27 1.26 -8.37 -7.41
C ASP A 27 0.11 -9.34 -7.09
N LEU A 28 -0.80 -9.55 -8.03
CA LEU A 28 -1.91 -10.51 -7.87
C LEU A 28 -1.55 -11.93 -8.34
N ASN A 29 -0.30 -12.23 -8.68
CA ASN A 29 0.06 -13.53 -9.28
C ASN A 29 -0.12 -14.71 -8.32
N ASN A 30 -0.09 -14.46 -7.01
CA ASN A 30 -0.27 -15.47 -5.97
C ASN A 30 -1.52 -15.23 -5.10
N HIS A 31 -2.42 -14.33 -5.51
CA HIS A 31 -3.68 -14.11 -4.80
C HIS A 31 -4.56 -15.37 -4.91
N VAL A 32 -5.05 -15.85 -3.77
CA VAL A 32 -6.02 -16.94 -3.69
C VAL A 32 -7.36 -16.34 -3.31
N THR A 33 -8.32 -16.38 -4.25
CA THR A 33 -9.67 -15.88 -4.00
C THR A 33 -10.26 -16.49 -2.73
N GLY A 34 -10.75 -15.61 -1.86
CA GLY A 34 -11.34 -15.95 -0.58
C GLY A 34 -10.42 -15.73 0.62
N GLU A 35 -9.12 -15.51 0.38
CA GLU A 35 -8.16 -15.14 1.42
C GLU A 35 -8.11 -13.62 1.60
N THR A 36 -7.87 -13.18 2.84
CA THR A 36 -7.68 -11.76 3.15
C THR A 36 -6.33 -11.31 2.61
N ALA A 37 -6.33 -10.25 1.79
CA ALA A 37 -5.12 -9.74 1.15
C ALA A 37 -5.09 -8.21 1.07
N VAL A 38 -3.89 -7.62 1.07
CA VAL A 38 -3.63 -6.22 0.75
C VAL A 38 -2.79 -6.20 -0.52
N TYR A 39 -3.37 -5.73 -1.62
CA TYR A 39 -2.65 -5.54 -2.86
C TYR A 39 -2.15 -4.10 -2.98
N LEU A 40 -0.88 -3.92 -3.40
CA LEU A 40 -0.30 -2.61 -3.72
C LEU A 40 -0.03 -2.49 -5.22
N GLU A 41 -0.62 -1.48 -5.86
CA GLU A 41 -0.44 -1.18 -7.28
C GLU A 41 0.31 0.14 -7.49
N HIS A 42 1.33 0.11 -8.35
CA HIS A 42 2.10 1.30 -8.71
C HIS A 42 1.34 2.16 -9.75
N MET A 43 0.81 3.31 -9.34
CA MET A 43 -0.02 4.19 -10.18
C MET A 43 0.77 5.26 -10.94
N GLY A 44 2.10 5.30 -10.77
CA GLY A 44 2.98 6.23 -11.46
C GLY A 44 3.83 7.03 -10.48
N GLY A 45 4.43 8.12 -10.97
CA GLY A 45 5.30 8.94 -10.14
C GLY A 45 6.25 9.79 -10.96
N PHE A 46 7.02 10.62 -10.28
CA PHE A 46 8.05 11.46 -10.88
C PHE A 46 9.16 11.82 -9.90
N ARG A 47 10.32 12.18 -10.46
CA ARG A 47 11.45 12.69 -9.69
C ARG A 47 11.27 14.19 -9.45
N VAL A 48 11.28 14.61 -8.18
CA VAL A 48 11.44 16.02 -7.80
C VAL A 48 12.93 16.36 -7.81
N VAL A 49 13.41 16.87 -8.94
CA VAL A 49 14.84 17.08 -9.21
C VAL A 49 15.51 18.00 -8.19
N ARG A 50 14.82 19.08 -7.79
CA ARG A 50 15.38 20.10 -6.90
C ARG A 50 15.71 19.54 -5.51
N ASP A 51 14.80 18.75 -4.96
CA ASP A 51 14.91 18.20 -3.61
C ASP A 51 15.53 16.81 -3.59
N ALA A 52 15.94 16.32 -4.76
CA ALA A 52 16.53 15.01 -4.96
C ALA A 52 15.69 13.86 -4.35
N MET A 53 14.37 14.00 -4.40
CA MET A 53 13.41 12.99 -3.96
C MET A 53 12.58 12.44 -5.12
N ASP A 54 12.08 11.22 -4.98
CA ASP A 54 11.09 10.62 -5.87
C ASP A 54 9.70 10.71 -5.18
N ARG A 55 8.66 10.96 -5.97
CA ARG A 55 7.25 10.79 -5.57
C ARG A 55 6.67 9.64 -6.36
N ILE A 56 5.98 8.73 -5.70
CA ILE A 56 5.22 7.64 -6.31
C ILE A 56 3.79 7.67 -5.81
N ASP A 57 2.85 7.43 -6.71
CA ASP A 57 1.44 7.29 -6.35
C ASP A 57 1.14 5.78 -6.31
N VAL A 58 0.53 5.30 -5.23
CA VAL A 58 0.25 3.89 -4.98
C VAL A 58 -1.21 3.73 -4.58
N GLU A 59 -1.89 2.80 -5.26
CA GLU A 59 -3.19 2.32 -4.85
C GLU A 59 -3.00 1.10 -3.94
N TYR A 60 -3.74 1.05 -2.84
CA TYR A 60 -3.84 -0.12 -1.98
C TYR A 60 -5.26 -0.64 -1.97
N ALA A 61 -5.43 -1.94 -2.11
CA ALA A 61 -6.73 -2.61 -2.16
C ALA A 61 -6.77 -3.75 -1.13
N ALA A 62 -7.71 -3.69 -0.19
CA ALA A 62 -7.90 -4.73 0.83
C ALA A 62 -9.04 -5.67 0.44
N TYR A 63 -8.71 -6.93 0.17
CA TYR A 63 -9.62 -8.00 -0.21
C TYR A 63 -10.02 -8.81 1.03
N SER A 64 -11.30 -9.16 1.17
CA SER A 64 -11.79 -10.20 2.09
C SER A 64 -13.19 -10.68 1.68
N MET A 65 -13.57 -11.89 2.08
CA MET A 65 -14.96 -12.37 2.01
C MET A 65 -15.87 -11.76 3.07
N ASP A 66 -15.31 -11.15 4.12
CA ASP A 66 -16.04 -10.35 5.10
C ASP A 66 -15.84 -8.84 4.81
N ARG A 67 -16.96 -8.15 4.56
CA ARG A 67 -16.96 -6.71 4.29
C ARG A 67 -16.34 -5.90 5.43
N LYS A 68 -16.58 -6.29 6.68
CA LYS A 68 -16.07 -5.56 7.85
C LYS A 68 -14.56 -5.72 7.97
N GLU A 69 -14.06 -6.91 7.72
CA GLU A 69 -12.62 -7.19 7.70
C GLU A 69 -11.92 -6.39 6.59
N SER A 70 -12.48 -6.38 5.37
CA SER A 70 -11.93 -5.61 4.24
C SER A 70 -11.83 -4.10 4.55
N VAL A 71 -12.88 -3.48 5.09
CA VAL A 71 -12.82 -2.04 5.43
C VAL A 71 -11.88 -1.75 6.60
N ASP A 72 -11.84 -2.60 7.63
CA ASP A 72 -10.94 -2.41 8.77
C ASP A 72 -9.48 -2.50 8.33
N LEU A 73 -9.16 -3.48 7.47
CA LEU A 73 -7.82 -3.65 6.94
C LEU A 73 -7.41 -2.48 6.04
N ALA A 74 -8.30 -1.97 5.18
CA ALA A 74 -8.02 -0.78 4.37
C ALA A 74 -7.77 0.47 5.25
N LEU A 75 -8.55 0.65 6.33
CA LEU A 75 -8.36 1.75 7.27
C LEU A 75 -7.07 1.61 8.07
N LEU A 76 -6.69 0.39 8.44
CA LEU A 76 -5.41 0.11 9.09
C LEU A 76 -4.23 0.45 8.16
N VAL A 77 -4.24 -0.04 6.91
CA VAL A 77 -3.19 0.28 5.93
C VAL A 77 -3.07 1.79 5.72
N ARG A 78 -4.21 2.49 5.59
CA ARG A 78 -4.27 3.94 5.52
C ARG A 78 -3.59 4.61 6.72
N GLU A 79 -3.98 4.23 7.94
CA GLU A 79 -3.39 4.77 9.18
C GLU A 79 -1.88 4.57 9.17
N LYS A 80 -1.41 3.36 8.87
CA LYS A 80 0.03 3.03 8.87
C LYS A 80 0.82 3.82 7.84
N PHE A 81 0.29 3.98 6.64
CA PHE A 81 0.91 4.84 5.64
C PHE A 81 0.95 6.32 6.03
N LEU A 82 -0.10 6.87 6.65
CA LEU A 82 -0.15 8.31 6.94
C LEU A 82 0.50 8.70 8.26
N GLU A 83 0.48 7.82 9.26
CA GLU A 83 0.89 8.15 10.63
C GLU A 83 2.24 7.54 11.00
N ASP A 84 2.55 6.33 10.52
CA ASP A 84 3.71 5.55 10.99
C ASP A 84 4.83 5.43 9.94
N LEU A 85 4.52 5.44 8.64
CA LEU A 85 5.50 5.31 7.57
C LEU A 85 6.43 6.53 7.37
N PRO A 86 5.98 7.80 7.51
CA PRO A 86 6.86 8.95 7.37
C PRO A 86 8.07 8.90 8.33
N ASP A 87 9.23 9.39 7.87
CA ASP A 87 10.52 9.34 8.59
C ASP A 87 11.06 7.93 8.85
N THR A 88 10.54 6.91 8.16
CA THR A 88 11.00 5.53 8.28
C THR A 88 11.99 5.16 7.16
N ALA A 89 13.06 4.45 7.54
CA ALA A 89 13.98 3.82 6.61
C ALA A 89 13.61 2.33 6.42
N VAL A 90 13.27 1.94 5.20
CA VAL A 90 12.83 0.58 4.85
C VAL A 90 13.21 0.24 3.41
N GLY A 91 13.68 -0.99 3.17
CA GLY A 91 13.99 -1.48 1.81
C GLY A 91 14.97 -0.59 1.00
N GLY A 92 15.90 0.10 1.68
CA GLY A 92 16.84 1.03 1.03
C GLY A 92 16.24 2.39 0.67
N ALA A 93 15.00 2.67 1.06
CA ALA A 93 14.37 3.98 0.95
C ALA A 93 14.27 4.66 2.33
N LEU A 94 14.43 5.98 2.36
CA LEU A 94 13.98 6.84 3.45
C LEU A 94 12.69 7.51 2.98
N VAL A 95 11.58 7.20 3.65
CA VAL A 95 10.30 7.84 3.37
C VAL A 95 10.27 9.20 4.06
N LEU A 96 10.07 10.24 3.27
CA LEU A 96 10.06 11.63 3.73
C LEU A 96 8.66 12.08 4.16
N ASP A 97 7.64 11.68 3.39
CA ASP A 97 6.26 12.06 3.65
C ASP A 97 5.29 11.13 2.90
N VAL A 98 4.04 11.11 3.34
CA VAL A 98 2.94 10.39 2.68
C VAL A 98 1.68 11.26 2.66
N GLU A 99 1.13 11.48 1.48
CA GLU A 99 -0.11 12.25 1.29
C GLU A 99 -1.25 11.34 0.84
N GLU A 100 -2.45 11.52 1.40
CA GLU A 100 -3.65 10.86 0.90
C GLU A 100 -4.08 11.48 -0.44
N ILE A 101 -4.26 10.64 -1.46
CA ILE A 101 -4.86 11.02 -2.76
C ILE A 101 -6.35 10.71 -2.72
N ASP A 102 -6.72 9.51 -2.25
CA ASP A 102 -8.10 9.08 -2.12
C ASP A 102 -8.27 8.16 -0.90
N SER A 103 -9.35 8.39 -0.14
CA SER A 103 -9.65 7.60 1.05
C SER A 103 -10.28 6.26 0.69
N PRO A 104 -10.15 5.22 1.53
CA PRO A 104 -10.72 3.90 1.28
C PRO A 104 -12.19 3.94 0.87
N LYS A 105 -12.50 3.43 -0.32
CA LYS A 105 -13.86 3.32 -0.87
C LYS A 105 -14.14 1.90 -1.34
N TYR A 106 -15.40 1.51 -1.25
CA TYR A 106 -15.84 0.17 -1.63
C TYR A 106 -15.83 0.01 -3.16
N ASP A 107 -15.09 -0.96 -3.66
CA ASP A 107 -14.94 -1.26 -5.10
C ASP A 107 -14.94 -2.77 -5.35
N PRO A 108 -16.08 -3.46 -5.18
CA PRO A 108 -16.12 -4.92 -5.17
C PRO A 108 -15.65 -5.52 -6.49
N ASP A 109 -14.91 -6.62 -6.39
CA ASP A 109 -14.53 -7.42 -7.56
C ASP A 109 -15.71 -8.31 -7.97
N ASP A 110 -16.35 -7.96 -9.08
CA ASP A 110 -17.51 -8.68 -9.62
C ASP A 110 -17.20 -10.14 -10.00
N SER A 111 -15.93 -10.48 -10.24
CA SER A 111 -15.49 -11.82 -10.64
C SER A 111 -15.22 -12.70 -9.43
N SER A 112 -14.40 -12.21 -8.48
CA SER A 112 -14.04 -12.97 -7.29
C SER A 112 -15.14 -12.95 -6.22
N ARG A 113 -16.03 -11.94 -6.28
CA ARG A 113 -17.08 -11.62 -5.31
C ARG A 113 -16.55 -11.22 -3.93
N GLU A 114 -15.26 -10.93 -3.85
CA GLU A 114 -14.64 -10.41 -2.63
C GLU A 114 -15.10 -8.98 -2.38
N HIS A 115 -15.22 -8.63 -1.11
CA HIS A 115 -15.31 -7.25 -0.72
C HIS A 115 -13.93 -6.62 -0.87
N VAL A 116 -13.89 -5.49 -1.56
CA VAL A 116 -12.64 -4.75 -1.76
C VAL A 116 -12.86 -3.30 -1.33
N TYR A 117 -11.91 -2.78 -0.57
CA TYR A 117 -11.80 -1.36 -0.26
C TYR A 117 -10.47 -0.84 -0.77
N CYS A 118 -10.53 0.14 -1.67
CA CYS A 118 -9.37 0.71 -2.33
C CYS A 118 -9.13 2.15 -1.84
N GLY A 119 -7.88 2.50 -1.57
CA GLY A 119 -7.46 3.88 -1.34
C GLY A 119 -6.15 4.17 -2.06
N GLN A 120 -5.75 5.43 -2.09
CA GLN A 120 -4.56 5.85 -2.82
C GLN A 120 -3.74 6.86 -2.02
N VAL A 121 -2.41 6.70 -2.03
CA VAL A 121 -1.46 7.61 -1.39
C VAL A 121 -0.35 8.02 -2.36
N ALA A 122 0.21 9.22 -2.15
CA ALA A 122 1.49 9.62 -2.71
C ALA A 122 2.58 9.42 -1.65
N VAL A 123 3.63 8.69 -1.97
CA VAL A 123 4.79 8.46 -1.09
C VAL A 123 5.98 9.24 -1.64
N PHE A 124 6.59 10.06 -0.80
CA PHE A 124 7.79 10.82 -1.11
C PHE A 124 8.98 10.15 -0.45
N TYR A 125 10.04 9.86 -1.20
CA TYR A 125 11.17 9.10 -0.68
C TYR A 125 12.50 9.42 -1.37
N THR A 126 13.59 9.07 -0.71
CA THR A 126 14.95 9.10 -1.27
C THR A 126 15.60 7.73 -1.13
N ALA A 127 16.48 7.38 -2.06
CA ALA A 127 17.33 6.20 -1.94
C ALA A 127 18.42 6.43 -0.86
N VAL A 128 18.68 5.41 -0.05
CA VAL A 128 19.69 5.38 1.03
C VAL A 128 20.85 4.46 0.66
#